data_AF-A0A8T6ERT2-F1
#
_entry.id   AF-A0A8T6ERT2-F1
#
_cell.length_a   1.000
_cell.length_b   1.000
_cell.length_c   1.000
_cell.angle_alpha   90.00
_cell.angle_beta   90.00
_cell.angle_gamma   90.00
#
_symmetry.space_group_name_H-M   'P 1'
#
loop_
_entity.id
_entity.type
_entity.pdbx_description
1 polymer ?
#
loop_
_entity_poly.entity_id
_entity_poly.type
_entity_poly.pdbx_seq_one_letter_code
_entity_poly.pdbx_strand_id
1 'polypeptide(L)'
;MAQTSHPSRALKRELLSETSAPATELVIVSERFEYATQHSSEFVDITADVRAVIERSGVVVGQVLAASAHTTAAVTVQEHEPLLLRDMARVLDRIVPADDYYEHNDFTIRTDV
;
A
#
# COMPACT_ATOMS: atom_id res chain seq x y z
N MET A 1 23.32 -34.27 11.41
CA MET A 1 23.33 -32.79 11.36
C MET A 1 24.22 -32.37 10.20
N ALA A 2 23.62 -32.07 9.05
CA ALA A 2 24.34 -31.53 7.90
C ALA A 2 23.79 -30.13 7.62
N GLN A 3 24.58 -29.10 7.93
CA GLN A 3 24.27 -27.73 7.56
C GLN A 3 24.45 -27.59 6.05
N THR A 4 23.33 -27.48 5.33
CA THR A 4 23.34 -27.05 3.92
C THR A 4 23.56 -25.55 3.90
N SER A 5 24.77 -25.12 3.56
CA SER A 5 25.09 -23.73 3.24
C SER A 5 24.25 -23.28 2.05
N HIS A 6 23.27 -22.41 2.29
CA HIS A 6 22.61 -21.69 1.21
C HIS A 6 23.54 -20.60 0.68
N PRO A 7 23.92 -20.61 -0.61
CA PRO A 7 24.67 -19.51 -1.17
C PRO A 7 23.78 -18.26 -1.16
N SER A 8 24.25 -17.20 -0.50
CA SER A 8 23.62 -15.89 -0.53
C SER A 8 23.57 -15.42 -1.99
N ARG A 9 22.38 -15.47 -2.58
CA ARG A 9 22.13 -15.02 -3.94
C ARG A 9 22.26 -13.50 -3.93
N ALA A 10 23.42 -12.99 -4.33
CA ALA A 10 23.65 -11.57 -4.52
C ALA A 10 22.54 -11.02 -5.44
N LEU A 11 21.70 -10.13 -4.89
CA LEU A 11 20.72 -9.37 -5.66
C LEU A 11 21.50 -8.56 -6.69
N LYS A 12 21.40 -8.92 -7.98
CA LYS A 12 21.92 -8.09 -9.06
C LYS A 12 21.18 -6.76 -9.01
N ARG A 13 21.88 -5.69 -8.66
CA ARG A 13 21.41 -4.32 -8.93
C ARG A 13 21.40 -4.13 -10.44
N GLU A 14 20.22 -4.24 -11.04
CA GLU A 14 19.97 -3.84 -12.41
C GLU A 14 19.38 -2.44 -12.37
N LEU A 15 20.14 -1.45 -12.83
CA LEU A 15 19.59 -0.12 -13.03
C LEU A 15 18.66 -0.20 -14.23
N LEU A 16 17.35 -0.05 -13.98
CA LEU A 16 16.32 -0.16 -15.03
C LEU A 16 16.38 1.00 -16.04
N SER A 17 16.90 2.16 -15.62
CA SER A 17 17.26 3.28 -16.50
C SER A 17 18.01 4.37 -15.72
N GLU A 18 19.01 5.00 -16.34
CA GLU A 18 19.54 6.29 -15.89
C GLU A 18 18.95 7.39 -16.76
N THR A 19 18.40 8.45 -16.14
CA THR A 19 18.03 9.67 -16.85
C THR A 19 18.78 10.82 -16.22
N SER A 20 19.67 11.43 -17.00
CA SER A 20 20.29 12.71 -16.69
C SER A 20 19.31 13.80 -17.11
N ALA A 21 18.58 14.36 -16.15
CA ALA A 21 17.88 15.62 -16.34
C ALA A 21 18.85 16.78 -16.02
N PRO A 22 18.86 17.88 -16.78
CA PRO A 22 19.54 19.11 -16.34
C PRO A 22 18.99 19.48 -14.97
N ALA A 23 19.84 20.00 -14.06
CA ALA A 23 19.50 20.28 -12.66
C ALA A 23 18.07 20.85 -12.52
N THR A 24 17.11 19.96 -12.28
CA THR A 24 15.70 20.28 -12.30
C THR A 24 15.34 20.88 -10.96
N GLU A 25 14.51 21.91 -10.98
CA GLU A 25 13.85 22.40 -9.78
C GLU A 25 13.11 21.24 -9.09
N LEU A 26 13.26 21.12 -7.77
CA LEU A 26 12.55 20.11 -6.99
C LEU A 26 11.08 20.51 -6.92
N VAL A 27 10.23 19.75 -7.60
CA VAL A 27 8.78 19.91 -7.55
C VAL A 27 8.21 18.94 -6.52
N ILE A 28 7.49 19.46 -5.53
CA ILE A 28 6.74 18.66 -4.54
C ILE A 28 5.27 19.00 -4.68
N VAL A 29 4.47 17.99 -5.03
CA VAL A 29 3.00 18.08 -5.07
C VAL A 29 2.45 17.13 -4.00
N SER A 30 1.49 17.63 -3.22
CA SER A 30 0.82 16.86 -2.18
C SER A 30 -0.68 17.10 -2.26
N GLU A 31 -1.45 16.03 -2.30
CA GLU A 31 -2.91 16.06 -2.35
C GLU A 31 -3.47 15.02 -1.37
N ARG A 32 -4.67 15.30 -0.86
CA ARG A 32 -5.41 14.41 0.04
C ARG A 32 -6.71 14.02 -0.65
N PHE A 33 -6.99 12.72 -0.67
CA PHE A 33 -8.24 12.17 -1.15
C PHE A 33 -9.01 11.57 0.03
N GLU A 34 -10.33 11.65 -0.04
CA GLU A 34 -11.24 11.06 0.93
C GLU A 34 -12.18 10.11 0.20
N TYR A 35 -12.27 8.87 0.70
CA TYR A 35 -13.09 7.82 0.13
C TYR A 35 -14.07 7.35 1.20
N ALA A 36 -15.35 7.29 0.85
CA ALA A 36 -16.36 6.70 1.71
C ALA A 36 -16.52 5.21 1.36
N THR A 37 -16.40 4.36 2.37
CA THR A 37 -16.62 2.90 2.25
C THR A 37 -17.89 2.50 2.97
N GLN A 38 -18.49 1.40 2.53
CA GLN A 38 -19.71 0.82 3.13
C GLN A 38 -19.40 -0.44 3.95
N HIS A 39 -18.25 -1.07 3.70
CA HIS A 39 -17.84 -2.31 4.35
C HIS A 39 -16.39 -2.22 4.85
N SER A 40 -16.04 -3.06 5.84
CA SER A 40 -14.69 -3.10 6.43
C SER A 40 -13.62 -3.61 5.46
N SER A 41 -13.94 -4.63 4.67
CA SER A 41 -13.07 -5.25 3.65
C SER A 41 -13.47 -4.77 2.25
N GLU A 42 -13.31 -3.47 1.99
CA GLU A 42 -13.62 -2.84 0.70
C GLU A 42 -12.35 -2.39 -0.02
N PHE A 43 -12.30 -2.63 -1.34
CA PHE A 43 -11.17 -2.26 -2.19
C PHE A 43 -11.57 -1.11 -3.12
N VAL A 44 -10.93 0.04 -2.95
CA VAL A 44 -11.15 1.22 -3.78
C VAL A 44 -9.98 1.37 -4.75
N ASP A 45 -10.26 1.38 -6.05
CA ASP A 45 -9.25 1.66 -7.06
C ASP A 45 -8.99 3.17 -7.17
N ILE A 46 -7.81 3.59 -6.74
CA ILE A 46 -7.36 4.99 -6.74
C ILE A 46 -6.43 5.31 -7.93
N THR A 47 -6.28 4.40 -8.89
CA THR A 47 -5.29 4.52 -9.99
C THR A 47 -5.54 5.77 -10.83
N ALA A 48 -6.80 6.10 -11.12
CA ALA A 48 -7.17 7.28 -11.89
C ALA A 48 -6.83 8.58 -11.14
N ASP A 49 -7.10 8.63 -9.83
CA ASP A 49 -6.79 9.78 -8.98
C ASP A 49 -5.29 10.03 -8.89
N VAL A 50 -4.51 8.97 -8.65
CA VAL A 50 -3.04 9.03 -8.63
C VAL A 50 -2.48 9.48 -9.97
N ARG A 51 -3.00 8.95 -11.10
CA ARG A 51 -2.60 9.39 -12.45
C ARG A 51 -2.87 10.88 -12.65
N ALA A 52 -4.03 11.36 -12.22
CA ALA A 52 -4.40 12.75 -12.38
C ALA A 52 -3.46 13.69 -11.58
N VAL A 53 -3.01 13.28 -10.39
CA VAL A 53 -1.98 14.03 -9.62
C VAL A 53 -0.67 14.08 -10.39
N ILE A 54 -0.22 12.94 -10.93
CA ILE A 54 1.03 12.87 -11.72
C ILE A 54 0.95 13.80 -12.94
N GLU A 55 -0.15 13.74 -13.70
CA GLU A 55 -0.37 14.58 -14.88
C GLU A 55 -0.36 16.08 -14.52
N ARG A 56 -1.04 16.47 -13.44
CA ARG A 56 -1.05 17.87 -12.96
C ARG A 56 0.30 18.34 -12.43
N SER A 57 1.13 17.43 -11.90
CA SER A 57 2.42 17.78 -11.30
C SER A 57 3.47 18.25 -12.31
N GLY A 58 3.34 17.86 -13.58
CA GLY A 58 4.35 18.11 -14.62
C GLY A 58 5.67 17.37 -14.40
N VAL A 59 5.76 16.49 -13.39
CA VAL A 59 6.96 15.69 -13.11
C VAL A 59 7.10 14.57 -14.15
N VAL A 60 8.18 14.62 -14.93
CA VAL A 60 8.46 13.60 -15.98
C VAL A 60 9.23 12.41 -15.41
N VAL A 61 10.13 12.64 -14.44
CA VAL A 61 10.91 11.60 -13.75
C VAL A 61 10.91 11.92 -12.26
N GLY A 62 10.41 11.00 -11.45
CA GLY A 62 10.27 11.21 -10.01
C GLY A 62 9.72 9.99 -9.27
N GLN A 63 9.21 10.24 -8.06
CA GLN A 63 8.63 9.21 -7.19
C GLN A 63 7.23 9.65 -6.73
N VAL A 64 6.36 8.68 -6.52
CA VAL A 64 5.03 8.88 -5.94
C VAL A 64 4.96 8.14 -4.62
N LEU A 65 4.51 8.83 -3.57
CA LEU A 65 4.18 8.23 -2.27
C LEU A 65 2.66 8.28 -2.10
N ALA A 66 2.03 7.11 -2.14
CA ALA A 66 0.62 6.96 -1.77
C ALA A 66 0.54 6.23 -0.43
N ALA A 67 -0.02 6.88 0.58
CA ALA A 67 -0.10 6.36 1.94
C ALA A 67 -1.45 6.68 2.57
N SER A 68 -1.90 5.78 3.46
CA SER A 68 -3.07 6.00 4.30
C SER A 68 -2.70 6.90 5.49
N ALA A 69 -3.56 7.88 5.80
CA ALA A 69 -3.49 8.64 7.04
C ALA A 69 -4.21 7.93 8.22
N HIS A 70 -4.68 6.70 8.02
CA HIS A 70 -5.41 5.88 8.98
C HIS A 70 -4.63 4.61 9.30
N THR A 71 -4.75 4.12 10.54
CA THR A 71 -4.08 2.90 11.02
C THR A 71 -4.78 1.60 10.63
N THR A 72 -6.02 1.68 10.16
CA THR A 72 -6.89 0.54 9.80
C THR A 72 -7.14 0.42 8.30
N ALA A 73 -6.42 1.20 7.48
CA ALA A 73 -6.50 1.15 6.02
C ALA A 73 -5.10 1.10 5.41
N ALA A 74 -4.97 0.47 4.26
CA ALA A 74 -3.69 0.29 3.56
C ALA A 74 -3.81 0.66 2.08
N VAL A 75 -2.69 1.09 1.49
CA VAL A 75 -2.54 1.26 0.05
C VAL A 75 -1.73 0.08 -0.47
N THR A 76 -2.24 -0.60 -1.51
CA THR A 76 -1.58 -1.75 -2.12
C THR A 76 -1.64 -1.66 -3.64
N VAL A 77 -0.70 -2.33 -4.32
CA VAL A 77 -0.72 -2.53 -5.78
C VAL A 77 -1.14 -3.96 -6.03
N GLN A 78 -2.26 -4.13 -6.73
CA GLN A 78 -2.82 -5.43 -7.09
C GLN A 78 -3.53 -5.38 -8.45
N GLU A 79 -3.84 -6.54 -9.00
CA GLU A 79 -4.70 -6.64 -10.18
C GLU A 79 -6.14 -6.26 -9.83
N HIS A 80 -6.73 -5.35 -10.62
CA HIS A 80 -8.12 -4.93 -10.45
C HIS A 80 -9.07 -5.95 -11.12
N GLU A 81 -9.05 -7.18 -10.61
CA GLU A 81 -9.93 -8.26 -11.05
C GLU A 81 -10.96 -8.59 -9.94
N PRO A 82 -12.28 -8.51 -10.22
CA PRO A 82 -13.30 -8.66 -9.19
C PRO A 82 -13.28 -9.97 -8.39
N LEU A 83 -12.91 -11.11 -8.98
CA LEU A 83 -12.84 -12.38 -8.26
C LEU A 83 -11.61 -12.45 -7.35
N LEU A 84 -10.47 -11.93 -7.79
CA LEU A 84 -9.26 -11.81 -6.98
C LEU A 84 -9.51 -10.90 -5.77
N LEU A 85 -10.19 -9.77 -5.94
CA LEU A 85 -10.55 -8.89 -4.82
C LEU A 85 -11.47 -9.61 -3.82
N ARG A 86 -12.41 -10.43 -4.30
CA ARG A 86 -13.25 -11.28 -3.42
C ARG A 86 -12.43 -12.34 -2.69
N ASP A 87 -11.46 -12.95 -3.36
CA ASP A 87 -10.56 -13.92 -2.74
C ASP A 87 -9.66 -13.27 -1.70
N MET A 88 -9.17 -12.05 -1.95
CA MET A 88 -8.44 -11.25 -0.97
C MET A 88 -9.28 -10.94 0.26
N ALA A 89 -10.53 -10.49 0.09
CA ALA A 89 -11.46 -10.25 1.21
C ALA A 89 -11.63 -11.53 2.06
N ARG A 90 -11.90 -12.67 1.42
CA ARG A 90 -12.05 -13.96 2.11
C ARG A 90 -10.81 -14.38 2.87
N VAL A 91 -9.62 -14.12 2.31
CA VAL A 91 -8.36 -14.43 3.00
C VAL A 91 -8.22 -13.55 4.23
N LEU A 92 -8.45 -12.23 4.12
CA LEU A 92 -8.40 -11.28 5.24
C LEU A 92 -9.35 -11.71 6.36
N ASP A 93 -10.62 -12.00 6.04
CA ASP A 93 -11.62 -12.44 7.01
C ASP A 93 -11.22 -13.75 7.72
N ARG A 94 -10.45 -14.63 7.04
CA ARG A 94 -9.96 -15.87 7.64
C ARG A 94 -8.75 -15.67 8.55
N ILE A 95 -7.84 -14.75 8.20
CA ILE A 95 -6.61 -14.52 8.98
C ILE A 95 -6.79 -13.49 10.10
N VAL A 96 -7.72 -12.56 9.95
CA VAL A 96 -8.08 -11.52 10.91
C VAL A 96 -9.62 -11.44 10.98
N PRO A 97 -10.28 -12.41 11.64
CA PRO A 97 -11.75 -12.47 11.67
C PRO A 97 -12.35 -11.33 12.48
N ALA A 98 -13.35 -10.63 11.92
CA ALA A 98 -13.94 -9.46 12.56
C ALA A 98 -14.57 -9.74 13.95
N ASP A 99 -15.11 -10.95 14.13
CA ASP A 99 -15.80 -11.37 15.36
C ASP A 99 -14.88 -12.10 16.37
N ASP A 100 -13.57 -12.13 16.13
CA ASP A 100 -12.62 -12.74 17.08
C ASP A 100 -12.43 -11.86 18.31
N TYR A 101 -11.93 -12.45 19.40
CA TYR A 101 -11.57 -11.70 20.58
C TYR A 101 -10.25 -10.95 20.37
N TYR A 102 -10.34 -9.63 20.32
CA TYR A 102 -9.19 -8.73 20.31
C TYR A 102 -9.10 -7.98 21.62
N GLU A 103 -7.98 -8.11 22.33
CA GLU A 103 -7.71 -7.32 23.55
C GLU A 103 -7.81 -5.80 23.29
N HIS A 104 -7.54 -5.36 22.06
CA HIS A 104 -7.72 -3.96 21.65
C HIS A 104 -9.17 -3.45 21.81
N ASN A 105 -10.14 -4.37 21.72
CA ASN A 105 -11.57 -4.10 21.84
C ASN A 105 -12.11 -4.38 23.26
N ASP A 106 -11.28 -4.90 24.18
CA ASP A 106 -11.67 -5.14 25.57
C ASP A 106 -11.34 -3.93 26.46
N PHE A 107 -12.33 -3.09 26.68
CA PHE A 107 -12.23 -1.90 27.52
C PHE A 107 -12.09 -2.19 29.02
N THR A 108 -12.27 -3.44 29.47
CA THR A 108 -12.09 -3.81 30.88
C THR A 108 -10.63 -4.01 31.25
N ILE A 109 -9.79 -4.39 30.28
CA ILE A 109 -8.34 -4.60 30.47
C ILE A 109 -7.49 -3.52 29.79
N ARG A 110 -8.06 -2.74 28.85
CA ARG A 110 -7.37 -1.64 28.19
C ARG A 110 -7.08 -0.52 29.19
N THR A 111 -5.82 -0.42 29.62
CA THR A 111 -5.40 0.51 30.68
C THR A 111 -5.11 1.93 30.18
N ASP A 112 -4.99 2.13 28.87
CA ASP A 112 -4.66 3.44 28.29
C ASP A 112 -5.50 3.75 27.04
N VAL A 113 -6.40 4.73 27.21
CA VAL A 113 -6.91 5.70 26.21
C VAL A 113 -7.21 7.02 26.90
#